data_AF-A0A924NQ71-F1
#
_entry.id   AF-A0A924NQ71-F1
#
_cell.length_a   1.000
_cell.length_b   1.000
_cell.length_c   1.000
_cell.angle_alpha   90.00
_cell.angle_beta   90.00
_cell.angle_gamma   90.00
#
_symmetry.space_group_name_H-M   'P 1'
#
loop_
_entity.id
_entity.type
_entity.pdbx_description
1 polymer ?
#
loop_
_entity_poly.entity_id
_entity_poly.type
_entity_poly.pdbx_seq_one_letter_code
_entity_poly.pdbx_strand_id
1 'polypeptide(L)'
;MTENTKRQKVAILGGGIAALTTAYELSSQPGWQNNFDITLYQMGWRLGGKCATARGPNARIEEHGIHGFLGCYYNALPLMVDCYKELARAPGQPLATFEEAFHPGSFMLMW
;
A
#
# COMPACT_ATOMS: atom_id res chain seq x y z
N MET A 1 5.79 19.75 35.52
CA MET A 1 6.62 18.86 34.68
C MET A 1 6.23 19.14 33.25
N THR A 2 7.09 19.78 32.47
CA THR A 2 6.79 20.10 31.06
C THR A 2 6.95 18.82 30.25
N GLU A 3 5.84 18.18 29.89
CA GLU A 3 5.87 17.11 28.89
C GLU A 3 6.55 17.66 27.64
N ASN A 4 7.53 16.92 27.12
CA ASN A 4 8.20 17.26 25.89
C ASN A 4 7.22 16.98 24.74
N THR A 5 6.36 17.96 24.44
CA THR A 5 5.22 17.93 23.50
C THR A 5 5.61 17.78 22.02
N LYS A 6 6.86 17.41 21.72
CA LYS A 6 7.36 17.41 20.36
C LYS A 6 7.23 16.02 19.75
N ARG A 7 6.26 15.88 18.83
CA ARG A 7 6.07 14.71 17.97
C ARG A 7 7.40 14.26 17.36
N GLN A 8 7.64 12.95 17.33
CA GLN A 8 8.79 12.37 16.67
C GLN A 8 8.68 12.56 15.16
N LYS A 9 9.67 13.24 14.58
CA LYS A 9 9.76 13.40 13.13
C LYS A 9 10.26 12.10 12.49
N VAL A 10 9.50 11.58 11.52
CA VAL A 10 9.83 10.35 10.80
C VAL A 10 9.94 10.66 9.31
N ALA A 11 11.14 10.53 8.75
CA ALA A 11 11.37 10.64 7.32
C ALA A 11 11.47 9.24 6.70
N ILE A 12 10.57 8.92 5.77
CA ILE A 12 10.56 7.67 5.02
C ILE A 12 11.06 7.97 3.61
N LEU A 13 12.14 7.31 3.17
CA LEU A 13 12.78 7.56 1.88
C LEU A 13 12.44 6.46 0.88
N GLY A 14 11.75 6.83 -0.19
CA GLY A 14 11.17 5.95 -1.19
C GLY A 14 9.68 5.71 -0.97
N GLY A 15 8.99 5.36 -2.05
CA GLY A 15 7.54 5.09 -2.12
C GLY A 15 7.24 3.72 -2.72
N GLY A 16 8.16 2.77 -2.54
CA GLY A 16 7.93 1.35 -2.80
C GLY A 16 7.15 0.68 -1.67
N ILE A 17 6.77 -0.59 -1.86
CA ILE A 17 5.89 -1.31 -0.91
C ILE A 17 6.42 -1.30 0.54
N ALA A 18 7.73 -1.46 0.76
CA ALA A 18 8.31 -1.44 2.11
C ALA A 18 8.11 -0.09 2.82
N ALA A 19 8.28 1.01 2.09
CA ALA A 19 8.09 2.36 2.62
C ALA A 19 6.61 2.67 2.87
N LEU A 20 5.73 2.26 1.95
CA LEU A 20 4.29 2.41 2.09
C LEU A 20 3.75 1.60 3.27
N THR A 21 4.22 0.36 3.47
CA THR A 21 3.88 -0.44 4.64
C THR A 21 4.39 0.20 5.93
N THR A 22 5.59 0.79 5.93
CA THR A 22 6.10 1.53 7.11
C THR A 22 5.19 2.71 7.45
N ALA A 23 4.80 3.51 6.45
CA ALA A 23 3.88 4.63 6.65
C ALA A 23 2.52 4.15 7.17
N TYR A 24 1.98 3.08 6.56
CA TYR A 24 0.73 2.44 6.96
C TYR A 24 0.76 2.02 8.43
N GLU A 25 1.73 1.20 8.85
CA GLU A 25 1.82 0.66 10.22
C GLU A 25 2.06 1.74 11.29
N LEU A 26 2.78 2.81 10.96
CA LEU A 26 2.91 3.95 11.87
C LEU A 26 1.59 4.72 11.98
N SER A 27 0.87 4.89 10.87
CA SER A 27 -0.38 5.63 10.80
C SER A 27 -1.62 4.83 11.22
N SER A 28 -1.52 3.50 11.37
CA SER A 28 -2.62 2.64 11.82
C SER A 28 -2.79 2.65 13.35
N GLN A 29 -1.78 3.12 14.08
CA GLN A 29 -1.82 3.19 15.54
C GLN A 29 -2.84 4.23 16.04
N PRO A 30 -3.65 3.92 17.05
CA PRO A 30 -4.58 4.89 17.63
C PRO A 30 -3.88 6.16 18.10
N GLY A 31 -4.32 7.32 17.61
CA GLY A 31 -3.75 8.61 17.99
C GLY A 31 -2.29 8.81 17.55
N TRP A 32 -1.83 8.11 16.51
CA TRP A 32 -0.45 8.21 16.01
C TRP A 32 0.01 9.66 15.78
N GLN A 33 -0.90 10.57 15.43
CA GLN A 33 -0.63 11.98 15.18
C GLN A 33 -0.11 12.72 16.43
N ASN A 34 -0.37 12.19 17.63
CA ASN A 34 0.18 12.72 18.88
C ASN A 34 1.66 12.33 19.06
N ASN A 35 2.07 11.24 18.43
CA ASN A 35 3.39 10.64 18.58
C ASN A 35 4.32 10.96 17.41
N PHE A 36 3.78 11.04 16.18
CA PHE A 36 4.57 11.13 14.95
C PHE A 36 4.20 12.30 14.05
N ASP A 37 5.22 12.84 13.38
CA ASP A 37 5.14 13.75 12.25
C ASP A 37 5.83 13.04 11.06
N ILE A 38 5.03 12.34 10.26
CA ILE A 38 5.50 11.40 9.22
C ILE A 38 5.57 12.12 7.88
N THR A 39 6.72 12.05 7.21
CA THR A 39 6.89 12.53 5.83
C THR A 39 7.49 11.42 4.96
N LEU A 40 6.80 11.07 3.88
CA LEU A 40 7.29 10.14 2.86
C LEU A 40 7.84 10.92 1.67
N TYR A 41 9.10 10.65 1.32
CA TYR A 41 9.78 11.25 0.17
C TYR A 41 9.88 10.23 -0.95
N GLN A 42 9.16 10.47 -2.05
CA GLN A 42 9.29 9.68 -3.28
C GLN A 42 9.96 10.52 -4.36
N MET A 43 10.90 9.92 -5.10
CA MET A 43 11.45 10.56 -6.30
C MET A 43 10.40 10.53 -7.42
N GLY A 44 10.04 11.71 -7.92
CA GLY A 44 8.99 11.84 -8.93
C GLY A 44 7.59 11.59 -8.37
N TRP A 45 6.61 11.49 -9.26
CA TRP A 45 5.19 11.48 -8.90
C TRP A 45 4.61 10.07 -8.65
N ARG A 46 5.36 9.01 -8.95
CA ARG A 46 4.83 7.65 -9.00
C ARG A 46 5.25 6.81 -7.79
N LEU A 47 4.25 6.21 -7.13
CA LEU A 47 4.43 5.24 -6.05
C LEU A 47 4.48 3.79 -6.57
N GLY A 48 4.83 2.85 -5.71
CA GLY A 48 4.82 1.41 -5.96
C GLY A 48 6.22 0.80 -6.08
N GLY A 49 7.24 1.59 -6.42
CA GLY A 49 8.61 1.06 -6.62
C GLY A 49 8.62 -0.04 -7.69
N LYS A 50 9.07 -1.26 -7.34
CA LYS A 50 9.02 -2.42 -8.25
C LYS A 50 7.60 -2.88 -8.58
N CYS A 51 6.61 -2.52 -7.76
CA CYS A 51 5.19 -2.80 -8.02
C CYS A 51 4.48 -1.63 -8.74
N ALA A 52 5.23 -0.66 -9.27
CA ALA A 52 4.64 0.47 -9.97
C ALA A 52 4.14 0.06 -11.36
N THR A 53 2.96 0.60 -11.70
CA THR A 53 2.28 0.41 -12.98
C THR A 53 2.09 1.76 -13.66
N ALA A 54 2.09 1.78 -15.00
CA ALA A 54 1.76 2.94 -15.81
C ALA A 54 0.81 2.56 -16.96
N ARG A 55 0.38 3.57 -17.74
CA ARG A 55 -0.31 3.35 -19.01
C ARG A 55 0.45 4.01 -20.14
N GLY A 56 0.73 3.23 -21.19
CA GLY A 56 1.33 3.73 -22.42
C GLY A 56 0.33 4.46 -23.34
N PRO A 57 0.75 4.88 -24.54
CA PRO A 57 -0.09 5.63 -25.49
C PRO A 57 -1.40 4.94 -25.89
N ASN A 58 -1.42 3.61 -25.86
CA ASN A 58 -2.60 2.80 -26.20
C ASN A 58 -3.45 2.43 -24.97
N ALA A 59 -3.29 3.16 -23.85
CA ALA A 59 -3.93 2.90 -22.56
C ALA A 59 -3.69 1.50 -21.95
N ARG A 60 -2.74 0.73 -22.50
CA ARG A 60 -2.34 -0.58 -21.96
C ARG A 60 -1.58 -0.41 -20.66
N ILE A 61 -1.84 -1.31 -19.73
CA ILE A 61 -1.12 -1.43 -18.47
C ILE A 61 0.33 -1.85 -18.77
N GLU A 62 1.29 -1.10 -18.24
CA GLU A 62 2.72 -1.37 -18.34
C GLU A 62 3.29 -1.50 -16.93
N GLU A 63 3.84 -2.68 -16.62
CA GLU A 63 4.32 -3.03 -15.29
C GLU A 63 5.82 -3.30 -15.34
N HIS A 64 6.52 -3.03 -14.23
CA HIS A 64 7.93 -3.40 -14.11
C HIS A 64 8.14 -4.92 -14.15
N GLY A 65 7.16 -5.70 -13.68
CA GLY A 65 7.19 -7.16 -13.68
C GLY A 65 5.84 -7.72 -13.28
N ILE A 66 5.61 -9.00 -13.58
CA ILE A 66 4.40 -9.70 -13.18
C ILE A 66 4.49 -9.96 -11.67
N HIS A 67 3.51 -9.48 -10.91
CA HIS A 67 3.43 -9.69 -9.46
C HIS A 67 2.17 -10.50 -9.14
N GLY A 68 2.35 -11.64 -8.48
CA GLY A 68 1.26 -12.47 -7.96
C GLY A 68 1.37 -12.62 -6.45
N PHE A 69 0.24 -12.61 -5.76
CA PHE A 69 0.18 -12.94 -4.34
C PHE A 69 0.04 -14.46 -4.16
N LEU A 70 0.67 -14.99 -3.12
CA LEU A 70 0.54 -16.39 -2.73
C LEU A 70 -0.23 -16.49 -1.40
N GLY A 71 -0.93 -17.60 -1.19
CA GLY A 71 -1.72 -17.83 0.02
C GLY A 71 -0.92 -17.83 1.33
N CYS A 72 0.41 -17.96 1.26
CA CYS A 72 1.30 -17.90 2.43
C CYS A 72 1.69 -16.46 2.84
N TYR A 73 1.15 -15.41 2.20
CA TYR A 73 1.52 -14.02 2.49
C TYR A 73 0.69 -13.47 3.66
N TYR A 74 0.99 -13.96 4.87
CA TYR A 74 0.24 -13.66 6.10
C TYR A 74 0.25 -12.19 6.52
N ASN A 75 1.23 -11.39 6.06
CA ASN A 75 1.25 -9.95 6.32
C ASN A 75 0.55 -9.15 5.22
N ALA A 76 0.74 -9.55 3.96
CA ALA A 76 0.35 -8.73 2.83
C ALA A 76 -1.16 -8.83 2.54
N LEU A 77 -1.75 -10.03 2.66
CA LEU A 77 -3.18 -10.22 2.37
C LEU A 77 -4.07 -9.48 3.39
N PRO A 78 -3.87 -9.59 4.72
CA PRO A 78 -4.66 -8.81 5.68
C PRO A 78 -4.48 -7.30 5.52
N LEU A 79 -3.25 -6.84 5.26
CA LEU A 79 -3.00 -5.41 5.00
C LEU A 79 -3.79 -4.92 3.78
N MET A 80 -3.81 -5.69 2.70
CA MET A 80 -4.61 -5.33 1.52
C MET A 80 -6.10 -5.32 1.83
N VAL A 81 -6.62 -6.29 2.60
CA VAL A 81 -8.02 -6.29 3.06
C VAL A 81 -8.34 -4.99 3.80
N ASP A 82 -7.50 -4.58 4.75
CA ASP A 82 -7.72 -3.36 5.53
C ASP A 82 -7.59 -2.09 4.67
N CYS A 83 -6.67 -2.06 3.71
CA CYS A 83 -6.57 -0.98 2.72
C CYS A 83 -7.87 -0.83 1.90
N TYR A 84 -8.49 -1.93 1.46
CA TYR A 84 -9.77 -1.87 0.74
C TYR A 84 -10.93 -1.40 1.63
N LYS A 85 -10.96 -1.79 2.90
CA LYS A 85 -11.95 -1.28 3.87
C LYS A 85 -11.81 0.22 4.07
N GLU A 86 -10.58 0.71 4.27
CA GLU A 86 -10.30 2.13 4.52
C GLU A 86 -10.59 3.00 3.28
N LEU A 87 -10.30 2.49 2.08
CA LEU A 87 -10.66 3.15 0.83
C LEU A 87 -12.18 3.33 0.66
N ALA A 88 -12.98 2.46 1.31
CA ALA A 88 -14.44 2.53 1.37
C ALA A 88 -15.10 2.87 0.02
N ARG A 89 -14.64 2.21 -1.05
CA ARG A 89 -15.13 2.47 -2.41
C ARG A 89 -16.64 2.20 -2.49
N ALA A 90 -17.34 3.08 -3.19
CA ALA A 90 -18.79 2.93 -3.35
C ALA A 90 -19.12 1.66 -4.15
N PRO A 91 -20.26 0.98 -3.84
CA PRO A 91 -20.72 -0.15 -4.63
C PRO A 91 -20.83 0.20 -6.12
N GLY A 92 -20.37 -0.70 -6.98
CA GLY A 92 -20.37 -0.51 -8.44
C GLY A 92 -19.15 0.23 -9.00
N GLN A 93 -18.25 0.77 -8.15
CA GLN A 93 -16.93 1.17 -8.63
C GLN A 93 -16.10 -0.06 -9.02
N PRO A 94 -15.21 0.04 -10.03
CA PRO A 94 -14.36 -1.08 -10.42
C PRO A 94 -13.47 -1.55 -9.26
N LEU A 95 -13.53 -2.85 -8.96
CA LEU A 95 -12.77 -3.47 -7.88
C LEU A 95 -12.99 -2.71 -6.56
N ALA A 96 -14.25 -2.65 -6.10
CA ALA A 96 -14.64 -1.91 -4.92
C ALA A 96 -14.19 -2.63 -3.63
N THR A 97 -14.20 -3.96 -3.63
CA THR A 97 -13.83 -4.79 -2.47
C THR A 97 -12.56 -5.59 -2.70
N PHE A 98 -12.00 -6.13 -1.62
CA PHE A 98 -10.85 -7.03 -1.71
C PHE A 98 -11.20 -8.29 -2.50
N GLU A 99 -12.38 -8.88 -2.28
CA GLU A 99 -12.84 -10.11 -2.93
C GLU A 99 -13.09 -9.92 -4.44
N GLU A 100 -13.47 -8.71 -4.85
CA GLU A 100 -13.58 -8.34 -6.27
C GLU A 100 -12.20 -8.20 -6.93
N ALA A 101 -11.17 -7.82 -6.18
CA ALA A 101 -9.82 -7.56 -6.69
C ALA A 101 -8.87 -8.77 -6.61
N PHE A 102 -9.01 -9.60 -5.58
CA PHE A 102 -8.15 -10.73 -5.27
C PHE A 102 -8.93 -12.03 -5.39
N HIS A 103 -8.85 -12.66 -6.56
CA HIS A 103 -9.51 -13.93 -6.81
C HIS A 103 -8.65 -15.11 -6.32
N PRO A 104 -9.20 -16.04 -5.52
CA PRO A 104 -8.48 -17.23 -5.14
C PRO A 104 -8.23 -18.11 -6.37
N GLY A 105 -6.99 -18.60 -6.50
CA GLY A 105 -6.59 -19.57 -7.52
C GLY A 105 -6.03 -20.83 -6.89
N SER A 106 -6.47 -21.99 -7.35
CA SER A 106 -5.89 -23.30 -6.98
C SER A 106 -4.89 -23.78 -8.03
N PHE A 107 -4.00 -22.89 -8.46
CA PHE A 107 -2.95 -23.17 -9.42
C PHE A 107 -1.71 -22.35 -9.09
N MET A 108 -0.54 -22.82 -9.55
CA MET A 108 0.71 -22.08 -9.48
C MET A 108 1.09 -21.66 -10.90
N LEU A 109 1.42 -20.38 -11.08
CA LEU A 109 2.03 -19.89 -12.31
C LEU A 109 3.41 -20.55 -12.45
N MET A 110 3.54 -21.46 -13.40
CA MET A 110 4.80 -22.06 -13.83
C MET A 110 5.12 -21.53 -15.23
N TRP A 111 6.37 -21.15 -15.46
CA TRP A 111 6.90 -20.82 -16.79
C TRP A 111 7.81 -21.93 -17.31
#